data_AF-A0A165RLT8-F1
#
_entry.id   AF-A0A165RLT8-F1
#
_cell.length_a   1.000
_cell.length_b   1.000
_cell.length_c   1.000
_cell.angle_alpha   90.00
_cell.angle_beta   90.00
_cell.angle_gamma   90.00
#
_symmetry.space_group_name_H-M   'P 1'
#
loop_
_entity.id
_entity.type
_entity.pdbx_description
1 polymer ?
#
loop_
_entity_poly.entity_id
_entity_poly.type
_entity_poly.pdbx_seq_one_letter_code
_entity_poly.pdbx_strand_id
1 'polypeptide(L)'
;MKKLSLTIFAVALLTVSCKDKQVETPVVVEDTKVEAPAEQTETKELRLSAENMDAYAESEDKMMVSLGDDDQWRLQKAIQIIGNNNIIYDAEDGIDNYKTDAAFLKQVGGKTFKEVCEVAVGYLKADQQRELDRIKDLLGTIKDPKAASEVDKYNEAQNDLKEANKMPITLDAYVYNEECFL
;
A
#
# COMPACT_ATOMS: atom_id res chain seq x y z
N MET A 1 27.25 -24.77 -48.47
CA MET A 1 26.30 -23.65 -48.26
C MET A 1 27.11 -22.37 -48.08
N LYS A 2 26.84 -21.34 -48.90
CA LYS A 2 27.66 -20.11 -49.01
C LYS A 2 27.12 -19.02 -48.07
N LYS A 3 28.03 -18.44 -47.25
CA LYS A 3 28.21 -17.04 -46.75
C LYS A 3 26.95 -16.17 -46.51
N LEU A 4 26.82 -15.40 -45.43
CA LEU A 4 27.70 -14.30 -45.02
C LEU A 4 27.46 -13.92 -43.54
N SER A 5 28.55 -13.65 -42.81
CA SER A 5 28.61 -12.79 -41.64
C SER A 5 28.46 -11.31 -42.03
N LEU A 6 28.03 -10.43 -41.11
CA LEU A 6 28.88 -9.32 -40.66
C LEU A 6 28.26 -8.56 -39.47
N THR A 7 29.00 -8.55 -38.37
CA THR A 7 28.95 -7.61 -37.25
C THR A 7 29.39 -6.22 -37.71
N ILE A 8 28.76 -5.15 -37.21
CA ILE A 8 29.30 -3.79 -37.32
C ILE A 8 29.36 -3.17 -35.91
N PHE A 9 30.59 -2.83 -35.51
CA PHE A 9 30.93 -2.01 -34.36
C PHE A 9 31.70 -0.79 -34.88
N ALA A 10 31.61 0.31 -34.11
CA ALA A 10 32.52 1.47 -34.05
C ALA A 10 32.35 2.65 -35.02
N VAL A 11 31.72 3.69 -34.47
CA VAL A 11 32.23 5.07 -34.27
C VAL A 11 33.55 5.46 -34.96
N ALA A 12 33.51 6.54 -35.74
CA ALA A 12 34.56 7.57 -35.76
C ALA A 12 34.03 8.90 -36.32
N LEU A 13 34.16 9.95 -35.50
CA LEU A 13 34.24 11.35 -35.93
C LEU A 13 35.45 11.54 -36.86
N LEU A 14 35.36 12.50 -37.80
CA LEU A 14 36.34 13.59 -38.00
C LEU A 14 35.96 14.46 -39.22
N THR A 15 35.61 15.71 -38.92
CA THR A 15 36.13 16.97 -39.49
C THR A 15 36.54 17.03 -40.97
N VAL A 16 35.89 17.94 -41.72
CA VAL A 16 36.52 18.63 -42.85
C VAL A 16 36.50 20.14 -42.62
N SER A 17 37.72 20.68 -42.67
CA SER A 17 38.20 22.04 -42.61
C SER A 17 37.55 23.02 -43.60
N CYS A 18 37.28 24.25 -43.16
CA CYS A 18 37.42 25.44 -44.00
C CYS A 18 37.87 26.67 -43.19
N LYS A 19 39.15 26.99 -43.43
CA LYS A 19 39.98 28.19 -43.21
C LYS A 19 39.38 29.47 -42.59
N ASP A 20 40.12 29.91 -41.58
CA ASP A 20 40.38 31.25 -41.04
C ASP A 20 39.90 32.49 -41.82
N LYS A 21 39.10 33.31 -41.14
CA LYS A 21 39.28 34.77 -41.06
C LYS A 21 38.96 35.25 -39.64
N GLN A 22 39.87 36.07 -39.13
CA GLN A 22 39.92 36.64 -37.78
C GLN A 22 38.73 37.56 -37.45
N VAL A 23 38.25 37.39 -36.21
CA VAL A 23 37.92 38.40 -35.19
C VAL A 23 36.99 39.55 -35.59
N GLU A 24 35.78 39.51 -35.06
CA GLU A 24 35.26 40.51 -34.10
C GLU A 24 34.02 39.90 -33.42
N THR A 25 34.08 39.70 -32.10
CA THR A 25 32.90 39.41 -31.29
C THR A 25 32.14 40.71 -31.08
N PRO A 26 30.83 40.72 -31.38
CA PRO A 26 29.92 41.18 -30.34
C PRO A 26 28.63 40.35 -30.27
N VAL A 27 28.31 39.98 -29.04
CA VAL A 27 26.96 39.78 -28.49
C VAL A 27 26.09 38.71 -29.17
N VAL A 28 26.12 37.53 -28.56
CA VAL A 28 25.07 36.51 -28.65
C VAL A 28 23.75 37.14 -28.20
N VAL A 29 22.82 37.38 -29.13
CA VAL A 29 21.40 37.41 -28.82
C VAL A 29 20.89 36.02 -29.16
N GLU A 30 20.87 35.14 -28.16
CA GLU A 30 20.11 33.90 -28.27
C GLU A 30 18.63 34.30 -28.33
N ASP A 31 18.01 34.12 -29.49
CA ASP A 31 16.57 33.92 -29.56
C ASP A 31 16.27 32.66 -28.76
N THR A 32 15.98 32.85 -27.46
CA THR A 32 15.51 31.80 -26.58
C THR A 32 14.19 31.30 -27.13
N LYS A 33 14.25 30.19 -27.87
CA LYS A 33 13.08 29.39 -28.20
C LYS A 33 12.54 28.87 -26.87
N VAL A 34 11.57 29.58 -26.31
CA VAL A 34 10.83 29.14 -25.13
C VAL A 34 10.07 27.88 -25.55
N GLU A 35 10.69 26.72 -25.34
CA GLU A 35 9.94 25.47 -25.20
C GLU A 35 8.99 25.69 -24.03
N ALA A 36 7.70 25.83 -24.35
CA ALA A 36 6.67 25.78 -23.33
C ALA A 36 6.86 24.46 -22.57
N PRO A 37 6.98 24.49 -21.23
CA PRO A 37 7.03 23.27 -20.46
C PRO A 37 5.76 22.48 -20.80
N ALA A 38 5.94 21.23 -21.23
CA ALA A 38 4.81 20.32 -21.39
C ALA A 38 4.05 20.33 -20.07
N GLU A 39 2.82 20.85 -20.08
CA GLU A 39 1.89 20.68 -18.97
C GLU A 39 1.77 19.18 -18.75
N GLN A 40 2.38 18.68 -17.66
CA GLN A 40 2.02 17.40 -17.09
C GLN A 40 0.56 17.55 -16.67
N THR A 41 -0.36 17.11 -17.51
CA THR A 41 -1.73 16.84 -17.11
C THR A 41 -1.67 15.97 -15.87
N GLU A 42 -2.03 16.52 -14.71
CA GLU A 42 -2.19 15.76 -13.48
C GLU A 42 -3.19 14.63 -13.76
N THR A 43 -2.70 13.40 -13.86
CA THR A 43 -3.57 12.24 -13.92
C THR A 43 -4.22 12.13 -12.55
N LYS A 44 -5.49 12.53 -12.44
CA LYS A 44 -6.25 12.44 -11.19
C LYS A 44 -6.30 10.97 -10.78
N GLU A 45 -5.64 10.62 -9.67
CA GLU A 45 -5.62 9.26 -9.14
C GLU A 45 -7.06 8.75 -8.93
N LEU A 46 -7.30 7.48 -9.27
CA LEU A 46 -8.58 6.83 -9.05
C LEU A 46 -8.89 6.77 -7.55
N ARG A 47 -10.18 6.93 -7.22
CA ARG A 47 -10.68 6.90 -5.84
C ARG A 47 -11.90 5.99 -5.76
N LEU A 48 -12.02 5.29 -4.64
CA LEU A 48 -13.19 4.47 -4.33
C LEU A 48 -14.40 5.36 -4.04
N SER A 49 -15.59 4.94 -4.46
CA SER A 49 -16.83 5.65 -4.20
C SER A 49 -17.22 5.53 -2.72
N ALA A 50 -17.85 6.59 -2.20
CA ALA A 50 -18.39 6.63 -0.85
C ALA A 50 -19.93 6.62 -0.82
N GLU A 51 -20.58 6.56 -1.99
CA GLU A 51 -22.01 6.82 -2.11
C GLU A 51 -22.86 5.67 -1.56
N ASN A 52 -22.55 4.44 -2.00
CA ASN A 52 -23.19 3.19 -1.60
C ASN A 52 -22.33 2.01 -2.06
N MET A 53 -22.69 0.79 -1.67
CA MET A 53 -21.92 -0.42 -1.99
C MET A 53 -21.87 -0.73 -3.49
N ASP A 54 -22.93 -0.44 -4.26
CA ASP A 54 -22.94 -0.68 -5.71
C ASP A 54 -21.94 0.24 -6.43
N ALA A 55 -21.99 1.54 -6.11
CA ALA A 55 -21.06 2.52 -6.65
C ALA A 55 -19.62 2.27 -6.18
N TYR A 56 -19.46 1.77 -4.96
CA TYR A 56 -18.18 1.31 -4.44
C TYR A 56 -17.64 0.15 -5.27
N ALA A 57 -18.43 -0.91 -5.50
CA ALA A 57 -18.01 -2.08 -6.26
C ALA A 57 -17.58 -1.71 -7.69
N GLU A 58 -18.34 -0.84 -8.37
CA GLU A 58 -17.95 -0.36 -9.70
C GLU A 58 -16.63 0.45 -9.68
N SER A 59 -16.40 1.23 -8.61
CA SER A 59 -15.17 2.01 -8.47
C SER A 59 -13.97 1.15 -8.08
N GLU A 60 -14.19 0.09 -7.30
CA GLU A 60 -13.21 -0.92 -6.95
C GLU A 60 -12.77 -1.67 -8.21
N ASP A 61 -13.70 -2.16 -9.03
CA ASP A 61 -13.41 -2.84 -10.29
C ASP A 61 -12.54 -1.97 -11.22
N LYS A 62 -12.89 -0.68 -11.35
CA LYS A 62 -12.10 0.28 -12.13
C LYS A 62 -10.70 0.46 -11.57
N MET A 63 -10.56 0.51 -10.24
CA MET A 63 -9.26 0.61 -9.59
C MET A 63 -8.45 -0.67 -9.79
N MET A 64 -9.03 -1.84 -9.56
CA MET A 64 -8.39 -3.15 -9.74
C MET A 64 -7.82 -3.31 -11.15
N VAL A 65 -8.61 -3.02 -12.19
CA VAL A 65 -8.16 -3.13 -13.59
C VAL A 65 -7.01 -2.16 -13.92
N SER A 66 -6.89 -1.04 -13.20
CA SER A 66 -5.81 -0.07 -13.39
C SER A 66 -4.48 -0.47 -12.73
N LEU A 67 -4.52 -1.40 -11.78
CA LEU A 67 -3.37 -1.82 -10.99
C LEU A 67 -2.69 -3.04 -11.62
N GLY A 68 -1.38 -3.20 -11.37
CA GLY A 68 -0.68 -4.46 -11.64
C GLY A 68 -1.05 -5.53 -10.61
N ASP A 69 -0.79 -6.80 -10.95
CA ASP A 69 -1.21 -7.98 -10.15
C ASP A 69 -0.84 -7.88 -8.66
N ASP A 70 0.39 -7.46 -8.34
CA ASP A 70 0.85 -7.30 -6.95
C ASP A 70 0.04 -6.26 -6.17
N ASP A 71 -0.32 -5.15 -6.81
CA ASP A 71 -1.09 -4.07 -6.18
C ASP A 71 -2.58 -4.38 -6.14
N GLN A 72 -3.10 -5.15 -7.10
CA GLN A 72 -4.45 -5.74 -7.01
C GLN A 72 -4.56 -6.63 -5.76
N TRP A 73 -3.56 -7.49 -5.53
CA TRP A 73 -3.53 -8.36 -4.36
C TRP A 73 -3.44 -7.57 -3.05
N ARG A 74 -2.64 -6.50 -3.03
CA ARG A 74 -2.57 -5.59 -1.87
C ARG A 74 -3.89 -4.86 -1.62
N LEU A 75 -4.60 -4.44 -2.67
CA LEU A 75 -5.92 -3.81 -2.54
C LEU A 75 -6.93 -4.79 -1.95
N GLN A 76 -6.99 -6.02 -2.45
CA GLN A 76 -7.88 -7.07 -1.92
C GLN A 76 -7.62 -7.36 -0.44
N LYS A 77 -6.34 -7.50 -0.04
CA LYS A 77 -5.98 -7.65 1.37
C LYS A 77 -6.40 -6.44 2.21
N ALA A 78 -6.18 -5.23 1.69
CA ALA A 78 -6.53 -4.01 2.42
C ALA A 78 -8.04 -3.92 2.65
N ILE A 79 -8.85 -4.20 1.62
CA ILE A 79 -10.31 -4.24 1.71
C ILE A 79 -10.75 -5.29 2.73
N GLN A 80 -10.20 -6.50 2.68
CA GLN A 80 -10.52 -7.55 3.66
C GLN A 80 -10.20 -7.14 5.11
N ILE A 81 -9.00 -6.60 5.36
CA ILE A 81 -8.59 -6.15 6.70
C ILE A 81 -9.57 -5.10 7.21
N ILE A 82 -9.91 -4.12 6.37
CA ILE A 82 -10.82 -3.03 6.74
C ILE A 82 -12.23 -3.57 6.97
N GLY A 83 -12.76 -4.42 6.09
CA GLY A 83 -14.06 -5.06 6.24
C GLY A 83 -14.19 -5.79 7.57
N ASN A 84 -13.25 -6.71 7.86
CA ASN A 84 -13.27 -7.52 9.08
C ASN A 84 -13.16 -6.70 10.37
N ASN A 85 -12.41 -5.60 10.35
CA ASN A 85 -12.27 -4.72 11.52
C ASN A 85 -13.45 -3.76 11.72
N ASN A 86 -14.43 -3.74 10.82
CA ASN A 86 -15.61 -2.86 10.89
C ASN A 86 -16.94 -3.63 10.86
N ILE A 87 -16.92 -4.95 11.10
CA ILE A 87 -18.15 -5.75 11.28
C ILE A 87 -18.91 -5.25 12.51
N ILE A 88 -20.20 -4.97 12.32
CA ILE A 88 -21.11 -4.56 13.38
C ILE A 88 -22.17 -5.66 13.52
N TYR A 89 -22.25 -6.21 14.73
CA TYR A 89 -23.27 -7.20 15.08
C TYR A 89 -24.57 -6.53 15.54
N ASP A 90 -25.70 -7.17 15.26
CA ASP A 90 -27.02 -6.81 15.77
C ASP A 90 -27.23 -7.33 17.20
N ALA A 91 -28.44 -7.19 17.72
CA ALA A 91 -28.77 -7.61 19.09
C ALA A 91 -28.89 -9.14 19.27
N GLU A 92 -28.94 -9.90 18.17
CA GLU A 92 -29.08 -11.35 18.14
C GLU A 92 -27.77 -12.04 17.74
N ASP A 93 -26.64 -11.34 17.84
CA ASP A 93 -25.31 -11.75 17.39
C ASP A 93 -25.23 -12.06 15.88
N GLY A 94 -26.22 -11.61 15.10
CA GLY A 94 -26.19 -11.58 13.64
C GLY A 94 -25.38 -10.39 13.13
N ILE A 95 -25.01 -10.38 11.84
CA ILE A 95 -24.27 -9.25 11.26
C ILE A 95 -25.27 -8.22 10.72
N ASP A 96 -25.18 -7.00 11.21
CA ASP A 96 -25.92 -5.85 10.69
C ASP A 96 -25.20 -5.34 9.44
N ASN A 97 -25.55 -5.92 8.29
CA ASN A 97 -24.92 -5.59 7.00
C ASN A 97 -25.02 -4.10 6.68
N TYR A 98 -26.15 -3.45 6.97
CA TYR A 98 -26.32 -2.03 6.69
C TYR A 98 -25.33 -1.17 7.48
N LYS A 99 -25.18 -1.43 8.78
CA LYS A 99 -24.21 -0.70 9.60
C LYS A 99 -22.78 -1.06 9.23
N THR A 100 -22.52 -2.33 8.94
CA THR A 100 -21.19 -2.82 8.52
C THR A 100 -20.75 -2.14 7.23
N ASP A 101 -21.60 -2.12 6.20
CA ASP A 101 -21.36 -1.44 4.92
C ASP A 101 -21.11 0.05 5.13
N ALA A 102 -21.94 0.72 5.94
CA ALA A 102 -21.75 2.14 6.25
C ALA A 102 -20.43 2.42 6.98
N ALA A 103 -20.03 1.54 7.91
CA ALA A 103 -18.77 1.65 8.62
C ALA A 103 -17.58 1.42 7.68
N PHE A 104 -17.67 0.42 6.80
CA PHE A 104 -16.67 0.11 5.78
C PHE A 104 -16.51 1.28 4.79
N LEU A 105 -17.59 1.77 4.19
CA LEU A 105 -17.57 2.90 3.26
C LEU A 105 -17.02 4.17 3.89
N LYS A 106 -17.25 4.38 5.19
CA LYS A 106 -16.63 5.51 5.92
C LYS A 106 -15.10 5.40 5.97
N GLN A 107 -14.55 4.18 5.98
CA GLN A 107 -13.10 3.97 6.00
C GLN A 107 -12.47 4.03 4.61
N VAL A 108 -13.14 3.58 3.55
CA VAL A 108 -12.55 3.47 2.20
C VAL A 108 -13.03 4.53 1.22
N GLY A 109 -14.21 5.11 1.45
CA GLY A 109 -14.87 6.03 0.56
C GLY A 109 -14.04 7.29 0.28
N GLY A 110 -13.91 7.61 -1.01
CA GLY A 110 -13.13 8.75 -1.49
C GLY A 110 -11.62 8.54 -1.44
N LYS A 111 -11.11 7.39 -1.00
CA LYS A 111 -9.67 7.13 -0.87
C LYS A 111 -9.06 6.58 -2.15
N THR A 112 -7.79 6.92 -2.39
CA THR A 112 -6.97 6.29 -3.44
C THR A 112 -6.45 4.94 -2.96
N PHE A 113 -5.93 4.12 -3.88
CA PHE A 113 -5.30 2.83 -3.56
C PHE A 113 -4.32 2.92 -2.38
N LYS A 114 -3.39 3.89 -2.43
CA LYS A 114 -2.38 4.09 -1.40
C LYS A 114 -3.00 4.41 -0.04
N GLU A 115 -3.98 5.31 -0.01
CA GLU A 115 -4.69 5.71 1.21
C GLU A 115 -5.44 4.53 1.84
N VAL A 116 -6.05 3.64 1.03
CA VAL A 116 -6.72 2.43 1.51
C VAL A 116 -5.72 1.46 2.14
N CYS A 117 -4.58 1.23 1.48
CA CYS A 117 -3.52 0.39 2.03
C CYS A 117 -2.98 0.92 3.36
N GLU A 118 -2.82 2.24 3.49
CA GLU A 118 -2.39 2.89 4.74
C GLU A 118 -3.40 2.68 5.88
N VAL A 119 -4.70 2.78 5.60
CA VAL A 119 -5.76 2.49 6.58
C VAL A 119 -5.68 1.04 7.06
N ALA A 120 -5.56 0.08 6.15
CA ALA A 120 -5.44 -1.33 6.49
C ALA A 120 -4.20 -1.65 7.33
N VAL A 121 -3.04 -1.08 6.97
CA VAL A 121 -1.81 -1.20 7.78
C VAL A 121 -2.00 -0.56 9.16
N GLY A 122 -2.74 0.55 9.24
CA GLY A 122 -3.13 1.17 10.51
C GLY A 122 -3.90 0.21 11.41
N TYR A 123 -4.89 -0.51 10.87
CA TYR A 123 -5.63 -1.53 11.62
C TYR A 123 -4.73 -2.65 12.14
N LEU A 124 -3.86 -3.21 11.29
CA LEU A 124 -2.94 -4.27 11.69
C LEU A 124 -2.01 -3.85 12.83
N LYS A 125 -1.44 -2.64 12.75
CA LYS A 125 -0.58 -2.09 13.80
C LYS A 125 -1.36 -1.83 15.09
N ALA A 126 -2.57 -1.28 14.97
CA ALA A 126 -3.42 -1.05 16.13
C ALA A 126 -3.81 -2.35 16.83
N ASP A 127 -4.06 -3.42 16.06
CA ASP A 127 -4.40 -4.73 16.60
C ASP A 127 -3.24 -5.37 17.36
N GLN A 128 -2.06 -5.42 16.74
CA GLN A 128 -0.85 -5.87 17.45
C GLN A 128 -0.59 -5.04 18.71
N GLN A 129 -0.75 -3.72 18.65
CA GLN A 129 -0.51 -2.84 19.79
C GLN A 129 -1.49 -3.11 20.93
N ARG A 130 -2.79 -3.29 20.65
CA ARG A 130 -3.78 -3.66 21.67
C ARG A 130 -3.41 -4.96 22.37
N GLU A 131 -2.98 -5.95 21.60
CA GLU A 131 -2.60 -7.25 22.16
C GLU A 131 -1.34 -7.16 23.02
N LEU A 132 -0.32 -6.42 22.54
CA LEU A 132 0.88 -6.14 23.32
C LEU A 132 0.56 -5.40 24.63
N ASP A 133 -0.38 -4.46 24.62
CA ASP A 133 -0.76 -3.71 25.82
C ASP A 133 -1.55 -4.58 26.80
N ARG A 134 -2.48 -5.41 26.32
CA ARG A 134 -3.15 -6.45 27.14
C ARG A 134 -2.15 -7.35 27.85
N ILE A 135 -1.13 -7.83 27.12
CA ILE A 135 -0.09 -8.72 27.65
C ILE A 135 0.80 -7.98 28.67
N LYS A 136 1.17 -6.73 28.40
CA LYS A 136 1.94 -5.91 29.36
C LYS A 136 1.17 -5.68 30.66
N ASP A 137 -0.12 -5.39 30.56
CA ASP A 137 -0.98 -5.26 31.73
C ASP A 137 -1.02 -6.56 32.53
N LEU A 138 -1.19 -7.70 31.85
CA LEU A 138 -1.16 -9.03 32.47
C LEU A 138 0.17 -9.29 33.20
N LEU A 139 1.30 -9.03 32.54
CA LEU A 139 2.64 -9.15 33.13
C LEU A 139 2.83 -8.21 34.33
N GLY A 140 2.29 -6.99 34.27
CA GLY A 140 2.33 -6.02 35.36
C GLY A 140 1.56 -6.47 36.61
N THR A 141 0.58 -7.37 36.48
CA THR A 141 -0.14 -7.94 37.63
C THR A 141 0.62 -9.04 38.38
N ILE A 142 1.70 -9.59 37.80
CA ILE A 142 2.47 -10.70 38.37
C ILE A 142 3.56 -10.14 39.27
N LYS A 143 3.55 -10.55 40.55
CA LYS A 143 4.46 -9.99 41.57
C LYS A 143 5.73 -10.82 41.73
N ASP A 144 5.61 -12.14 41.62
CA ASP A 144 6.73 -13.07 41.65
C ASP A 144 6.56 -14.17 40.57
N PRO A 145 7.24 -14.03 39.42
CA PRO A 145 7.20 -15.00 38.33
C PRO A 145 7.62 -16.44 38.70
N LYS A 146 8.27 -16.63 39.85
CA LYS A 146 8.72 -17.95 40.33
C LYS A 146 7.78 -18.56 41.36
N ALA A 147 6.79 -17.81 41.86
CA ALA A 147 5.81 -18.34 42.78
C ALA A 147 4.95 -19.39 42.07
N ALA A 148 4.74 -20.54 42.72
CA ALA A 148 3.96 -21.63 42.14
C ALA A 148 2.52 -21.22 41.75
N SER A 149 1.96 -20.19 42.41
CA SER A 149 0.65 -19.62 42.10
C SER A 149 0.63 -18.70 40.87
N GLU A 150 1.78 -18.25 40.37
CA GLU A 150 1.88 -17.26 39.28
C GLU A 150 2.68 -17.75 38.07
N VAL A 151 3.46 -18.83 38.23
CA VAL A 151 4.36 -19.34 37.19
C VAL A 151 3.65 -19.69 35.88
N ASP A 152 2.47 -20.31 35.94
CA ASP A 152 1.70 -20.69 34.75
C ASP A 152 1.20 -19.46 33.99
N LYS A 153 0.62 -18.50 34.73
CA LYS A 153 0.17 -17.21 34.18
C LYS A 153 1.33 -16.42 33.57
N TYR A 154 2.50 -16.45 34.19
CA TYR A 154 3.70 -15.83 33.64
C TYR A 154 4.14 -16.49 32.34
N ASN A 155 4.18 -17.83 32.31
CA ASN A 155 4.57 -18.57 31.11
C ASN A 155 3.58 -18.35 29.95
N GLU A 156 2.29 -18.32 30.23
CA GLU A 156 1.23 -17.98 29.28
C GLU A 156 1.45 -16.58 28.71
N ALA A 157 1.63 -15.57 29.56
CA ALA A 157 1.88 -14.20 29.12
C ALA A 157 3.16 -14.06 28.27
N GLN A 158 4.21 -14.84 28.57
CA GLN A 158 5.44 -14.89 27.76
C GLN A 158 5.21 -15.58 26.41
N ASN A 159 4.33 -16.57 26.35
CA ASN A 159 3.95 -17.22 25.10
C ASN A 159 3.11 -16.27 24.24
N ASP A 160 2.09 -15.63 24.83
CA ASP A 160 1.27 -14.62 24.17
C ASP A 160 2.14 -13.49 23.61
N LEU A 161 3.14 -13.02 24.36
CA LEU A 161 4.08 -12.00 23.89
C LEU A 161 4.85 -12.47 22.64
N LYS A 162 5.24 -13.74 22.58
CA LYS A 162 5.92 -14.29 21.39
C LYS A 162 5.00 -14.37 20.20
N GLU A 163 3.73 -14.71 20.39
CA GLU A 163 2.76 -14.78 19.30
C GLU A 163 2.32 -13.39 18.83
N ALA A 164 2.08 -12.44 19.74
CA ALA A 164 1.75 -11.06 19.41
C ALA A 164 2.83 -10.39 18.55
N ASN A 165 4.12 -10.65 18.83
CA ASN A 165 5.23 -10.15 18.03
C ASN A 165 5.30 -10.73 16.61
N LYS A 166 4.60 -11.82 16.32
CA LYS A 166 4.49 -12.41 14.97
C LYS A 166 3.26 -11.93 14.22
N MET A 167 2.35 -11.20 14.87
CA MET A 167 1.16 -10.65 14.19
C MET A 167 1.58 -9.79 12.99
N PRO A 168 0.91 -9.93 11.84
CA PRO A 168 1.27 -9.18 10.64
C PRO A 168 0.98 -7.69 10.85
N ILE A 169 1.94 -6.83 10.51
CA ILE A 169 1.80 -5.36 10.57
C ILE A 169 1.93 -4.68 9.21
N THR A 170 2.02 -5.47 8.13
CA THR A 170 2.06 -5.02 6.75
C THR A 170 1.13 -5.89 5.90
N LEU A 171 0.71 -5.37 4.75
CA LEU A 171 -0.11 -6.14 3.79
C LEU A 171 0.64 -7.33 3.20
N ASP A 172 1.96 -7.21 3.02
CA ASP A 172 2.78 -8.29 2.45
C ASP A 172 2.91 -9.46 3.44
N ALA A 173 2.96 -9.20 4.75
CA ALA A 173 2.99 -10.22 5.79
C ALA A 173 1.59 -10.78 6.13
N TYR A 174 0.53 -10.05 5.80
CA TYR A 174 -0.84 -10.50 6.02
C TYR A 174 -1.21 -11.64 5.07
N VAL A 175 -1.78 -12.71 5.62
CA VAL A 175 -2.28 -13.84 4.84
C VAL A 175 -3.75 -13.60 4.54
N TYR A 176 -4.07 -13.46 3.26
CA TYR A 176 -5.45 -13.35 2.79
C TYR A 176 -6.22 -14.63 3.11
N ASN A 177 -7.47 -14.49 3.58
CA ASN A 177 -8.33 -15.63 3.91
C ASN A 177 -9.70 -15.49 3.23
N GLU A 178 -9.94 -16.25 2.16
CA GLU A 178 -11.21 -16.22 1.42
C GLU A 178 -12.44 -16.53 2.29
N GLU A 179 -12.29 -17.28 3.38
CA GLU A 179 -13.40 -17.63 4.28
C GLU A 179 -13.83 -16.48 5.20
N CYS A 180 -13.08 -15.38 5.23
CA CYS A 180 -13.39 -14.19 6.01
C CYS A 180 -14.05 -13.08 5.17
N PHE A 181 -14.70 -13.41 4.05
CA PHE A 181 -15.59 -12.50 3.35
C PHE A 181 -17.04 -12.79 3.76
N LEU A 182 -17.77 -11.71 4.08
CA LEU A 182 -19.24 -11.74 4.14
C LEU A 182 -19.82 -11.70 2.73
#